data_AF-A0A2U3AMX4-F1
#
_entry.id   AF-A0A2U3AMX4-F1
#
_cell.length_a   1.000
_cell.length_b   1.000
_cell.length_c   1.000
_cell.angle_alpha   90.00
_cell.angle_beta   90.00
_cell.angle_gamma   90.00
#
_symmetry.space_group_name_H-M   'P 1'
#
loop_
_entity.id
_entity.type
_entity.pdbx_description
1 polymer ?
#
loop_
_entity_poly.entity_id
_entity_poly.type
_entity_poly.pdbx_seq_one_letter_code
_entity_poly.pdbx_strand_id
1 'polypeptide(L)'
;MRATEVTTNKLDGSYNQHMHILICVESAYFNTKGAYISQEEWTNLWQKAMKLNYKPVVHIETVKNKKRNQEIEYTAIEAAVQETAKYSVKDADYLSGNLENDLEVVKDLEEGLYRKRMVAYGGLLKEIHKQLNLDDVEEGDLIRVDDESEEDEKAYSVVAHWNWAMKNYYIY
;
A
#
# COMPACT_ATOMS: atom_id res chain seq x y z
N MET A 1 -11.15 2.36 -4.19
CA MET A 1 -9.92 1.54 -4.27
C MET A 1 -9.80 0.78 -2.97
N ARG A 2 -9.31 -0.45 -3.02
CA ARG A 2 -9.05 -1.28 -1.85
C ARG A 2 -7.67 -1.89 -2.00
N ALA A 3 -6.86 -1.81 -0.96
CA ALA A 3 -5.64 -2.60 -0.81
C ALA A 3 -5.77 -3.52 0.41
N THR A 4 -5.22 -4.72 0.30
CA THR A 4 -5.14 -5.68 1.40
C THR A 4 -3.70 -5.71 1.88
N GLU A 5 -3.51 -5.63 3.19
CA GLU A 5 -2.22 -5.75 3.86
C GLU A 5 -2.31 -6.90 4.86
N VAL A 6 -1.25 -7.71 4.98
CA VAL A 6 -1.13 -8.75 6.00
C VAL A 6 0.07 -8.42 6.86
N THR A 7 -0.16 -8.29 8.16
CA THR A 7 0.88 -8.06 9.16
C THR A 7 1.05 -9.28 10.04
N THR A 8 2.24 -9.45 10.61
CA THR A 8 2.57 -10.56 11.50
C THR A 8 2.70 -10.08 12.93
N ASN A 9 2.00 -10.77 13.84
CA ASN A 9 2.10 -10.52 15.25
C ASN A 9 3.38 -11.15 15.81
N LYS A 10 4.30 -10.33 16.28
CA LYS A 10 5.59 -10.78 16.83
C LYS A 10 5.48 -11.55 18.14
N LEU A 11 4.34 -11.48 18.84
CA LEU A 11 4.15 -12.13 20.14
C LEU A 11 3.74 -13.61 20.00
N ASP A 12 2.89 -13.93 19.04
CA ASP A 12 2.29 -15.26 18.88
C ASP A 12 2.40 -15.83 17.46
N GLY A 13 3.02 -15.10 16.52
CA GLY A 13 3.19 -15.52 15.14
C GLY A 13 1.92 -15.46 14.30
N SER A 14 0.81 -14.92 14.83
CA SER A 14 -0.45 -14.85 14.09
C SER A 14 -0.42 -13.81 12.96
N TYR A 15 -1.21 -14.06 11.91
CA TYR A 15 -1.37 -13.14 10.78
C TYR A 15 -2.62 -12.28 10.96
N ASN A 16 -2.48 -10.96 10.77
CA ASN A 16 -3.57 -10.01 10.85
C ASN A 16 -3.82 -9.36 9.49
N GLN A 17 -5.05 -9.50 8.99
CA GLN A 17 -5.47 -8.86 7.76
C GLN A 17 -5.93 -7.43 8.02
N HIS A 18 -5.34 -6.48 7.31
CA HIS A 18 -5.73 -5.08 7.25
C HIS A 18 -6.24 -4.73 5.85
N MET A 19 -7.22 -3.84 5.78
CA MET A 19 -7.81 -3.39 4.53
C MET A 19 -7.84 -1.87 4.49
N HIS A 20 -7.11 -1.28 3.55
CA HIS A 20 -7.14 0.16 3.29
C HIS A 20 -8.13 0.42 2.16
N ILE A 21 -9.11 1.29 2.39
CA ILE A 21 -10.22 1.50 1.45
C ILE A 21 -10.44 2.99 1.23
N LEU A 22 -10.28 3.42 -0.01
CA LEU A 22 -10.65 4.75 -0.47
C LEU A 22 -12.01 4.71 -1.17
N ILE A 23 -12.97 5.45 -0.64
CA ILE A 23 -14.34 5.51 -1.13
C ILE A 23 -14.63 6.93 -1.64
N CYS A 24 -15.10 7.04 -2.88
CA CYS A 24 -15.67 8.28 -3.41
C CYS A 24 -17.14 8.34 -3.02
N VAL A 25 -17.55 9.44 -2.39
CA VAL A 25 -18.93 9.70 -1.96
C VAL A 25 -19.45 10.98 -2.59
N GLU A 26 -20.77 11.11 -2.68
CA GLU A 26 -21.38 12.37 -3.14
C GLU A 26 -20.98 13.54 -2.24
N SER A 27 -20.90 14.75 -2.80
CA SER A 27 -20.57 15.97 -2.03
C SER A 27 -21.57 16.23 -0.90
N ALA A 28 -22.80 15.76 -1.03
CA ALA A 28 -23.86 15.87 -0.03
C ALA A 28 -23.78 14.79 1.08
N TYR A 29 -22.89 13.80 0.98
CA TYR A 29 -22.84 12.64 1.88
C TYR A 29 -22.82 13.00 3.37
N PHE A 30 -22.05 14.02 3.75
CA PHE A 30 -21.93 14.46 5.15
C PHE A 30 -23.06 15.38 5.61
N ASN A 31 -23.80 15.98 4.67
CA ASN A 31 -24.79 17.02 4.97
C ASN A 31 -26.24 16.52 4.81
N THR A 32 -26.46 15.45 4.05
CA THR A 32 -27.78 14.85 3.85
C THR A 32 -28.11 13.91 5.00
N LYS A 33 -29.26 14.17 5.65
CA LYS A 33 -29.75 13.34 6.76
C LYS A 33 -29.95 11.89 6.28
N GLY A 34 -29.29 10.95 6.95
CA GLY A 34 -29.38 9.51 6.66
C GLY A 34 -28.46 9.03 5.54
N ALA A 35 -27.67 9.90 4.89
CA ALA A 35 -26.67 9.47 3.92
C ALA A 35 -25.37 8.99 4.59
N TYR A 36 -24.94 9.68 5.65
CA TYR A 36 -23.72 9.34 6.38
C TYR A 36 -23.85 8.05 7.18
N ILE A 37 -22.99 7.07 6.87
CA ILE A 37 -22.85 5.81 7.62
C ILE A 37 -21.84 6.03 8.75
N SER A 38 -22.28 5.78 9.99
CA SER A 38 -21.44 5.93 11.18
C SER A 38 -20.36 4.85 11.29
N GLN A 39 -19.31 5.09 12.09
CA GLN A 39 -18.26 4.09 12.33
C GLN A 39 -18.82 2.80 12.95
N GLU A 40 -19.79 2.92 13.86
CA GLU A 40 -20.46 1.76 14.46
C GLU A 40 -21.22 0.96 13.40
N GLU A 41 -21.96 1.63 12.52
CA GLU A 41 -22.70 0.98 11.44
C GLU A 41 -21.75 0.30 10.44
N TRP A 42 -20.67 0.97 10.04
CA TRP A 42 -19.61 0.35 9.24
C TRP A 42 -19.03 -0.89 9.92
N THR A 43 -18.77 -0.84 11.22
CA THR A 43 -18.26 -1.98 11.98
C THR A 43 -19.22 -3.16 11.94
N ASN A 44 -20.51 -2.90 12.11
CA ASN A 44 -21.56 -3.93 12.03
C ASN A 44 -21.69 -4.52 10.62
N LEU A 45 -21.61 -3.68 9.59
CA LEU A 45 -21.63 -4.12 8.19
C LEU A 45 -20.44 -5.02 7.88
N TRP A 46 -19.23 -4.64 8.29
CA TRP A 46 -18.02 -5.45 8.10
C TRP A 46 -18.07 -6.77 8.85
N GLN A 47 -18.46 -6.75 10.13
CA GLN A 47 -18.62 -7.95 10.93
C GLN A 47 -19.57 -8.95 10.25
N LYS A 48 -20.71 -8.45 9.75
CA LYS A 48 -21.71 -9.27 9.05
C LYS A 48 -21.20 -9.78 7.71
N ALA A 49 -20.59 -8.92 6.90
CA ALA A 49 -20.11 -9.28 5.56
C ALA A 49 -19.00 -10.34 5.61
N MET A 50 -18.07 -10.21 6.56
CA MET A 50 -16.97 -11.15 6.77
C MET A 50 -17.35 -12.34 7.66
N LYS A 51 -18.58 -12.39 8.19
CA LYS A 51 -19.07 -13.43 9.10
C LYS A 51 -18.17 -13.62 10.33
N LEU A 52 -17.67 -12.52 10.88
CA LEU A 52 -16.75 -12.54 12.02
C LEU A 52 -17.52 -12.81 13.32
N ASN A 53 -16.95 -13.67 14.16
CA ASN A 53 -17.45 -13.93 15.52
C ASN A 53 -16.96 -12.89 16.54
N TYR A 54 -16.23 -11.86 16.11
CA TYR A 54 -15.75 -10.73 16.92
C TYR A 54 -16.09 -9.39 16.24
N LYS A 55 -16.04 -8.30 17.01
CA LYS A 55 -16.23 -6.94 16.49
C LYS A 55 -14.91 -6.45 15.88
N PRO A 56 -14.83 -6.22 14.55
CA PRO A 56 -13.60 -5.76 13.92
C PRO A 56 -13.29 -4.30 14.29
N VAL A 57 -12.01 -3.92 14.17
CA VAL A 57 -11.60 -2.52 14.29
C VAL A 57 -11.80 -1.84 12.95
N VAL A 58 -12.63 -0.79 12.93
CA VAL A 58 -12.87 0.03 11.74
C VAL A 58 -12.51 1.48 12.06
N HIS A 59 -11.62 2.05 11.26
CA HIS A 59 -11.27 3.45 11.31
C HIS A 59 -11.80 4.16 10.06
N ILE A 60 -12.56 5.23 10.24
CA ILE A 60 -13.09 6.02 9.13
C ILE A 60 -12.67 7.48 9.30
N GLU A 61 -12.08 8.05 8.24
CA GLU A 61 -11.68 9.45 8.22
C GLU A 61 -11.99 10.09 6.88
N THR A 62 -12.27 11.39 6.92
CA THR A 62 -12.33 12.21 5.72
C THR A 62 -10.93 12.53 5.24
N VAL A 63 -10.72 12.45 3.93
CA VAL A 63 -9.47 12.91 3.30
C VAL A 63 -9.42 14.44 3.44
N LYS A 64 -8.50 14.93 4.26
CA LYS A 64 -8.27 16.36 4.51
C LYS A 64 -6.92 16.77 3.92
N ASN A 65 -6.84 17.99 3.37
CA ASN A 65 -5.57 18.63 3.04
C ASN A 65 -4.76 18.78 4.33
N LYS A 66 -3.80 17.89 4.54
CA LYS A 66 -2.80 18.05 5.59
C LYS A 66 -1.73 18.98 5.03
N LYS A 67 -1.60 20.18 5.60
CA LYS A 67 -0.39 21.01 5.42
C LYS A 67 0.77 20.28 6.09
N ARG A 68 1.43 19.35 5.39
CA ARG A 68 2.68 18.75 5.87
C ARG A 68 3.82 19.71 5.49
N ASN A 69 4.61 20.11 6.49
CA ASN A 69 5.79 20.97 6.35
C ASN A 69 6.94 20.26 5.61
N GLN A 70 6.77 19.87 4.35
CA GLN A 70 7.84 19.29 3.55
C GLN A 70 7.81 19.86 2.14
N GLU A 71 8.99 20.02 1.55
CA GLU A 71 9.31 20.72 0.29
C GLU A 71 8.59 20.17 -0.97
N ILE A 72 7.72 19.16 -0.82
CA ILE A 72 6.93 18.56 -1.89
C ILE A 72 5.46 18.64 -1.48
N GLU A 73 4.71 19.53 -2.14
CA GLU A 73 3.27 19.69 -1.95
C GLU A 73 2.53 18.52 -2.63
N TYR A 74 2.26 17.45 -1.86
CA TYR A 74 1.25 16.48 -2.26
C TYR A 74 -0.15 17.02 -1.90
N THR A 75 -1.08 16.93 -2.84
CA THR A 75 -2.50 17.17 -2.57
C THR A 75 -3.03 16.16 -1.55
N ALA A 76 -4.11 16.49 -0.83
CA ALA A 76 -4.75 15.52 0.09
C ALA A 76 -5.08 14.19 -0.58
N ILE A 77 -5.44 14.25 -1.86
CA ILE A 77 -5.88 13.12 -2.65
C ILE A 77 -4.68 12.21 -2.93
N GLU A 78 -3.55 12.77 -3.38
CA GLU A 78 -2.32 12.01 -3.58
C GLU A 78 -1.85 11.33 -2.29
N ALA A 79 -1.89 12.06 -1.17
CA ALA A 79 -1.54 11.48 0.13
C ALA A 79 -2.50 10.34 0.55
N ALA A 80 -3.80 10.47 0.27
CA ALA A 80 -4.79 9.43 0.57
C ALA A 80 -4.64 8.21 -0.35
N VAL A 81 -4.31 8.43 -1.63
CA VAL A 81 -4.02 7.36 -2.58
C VAL A 81 -2.76 6.62 -2.16
N GLN A 82 -1.67 7.32 -1.81
CA GLN A 82 -0.44 6.70 -1.32
C GLN A 82 -0.66 5.89 -0.04
N GLU A 83 -1.44 6.41 0.91
CA GLU A 83 -1.80 5.68 2.13
C GLU A 83 -2.62 4.41 1.82
N THR A 84 -3.55 4.52 0.86
CA THR A 84 -4.38 3.37 0.45
C THR A 84 -3.59 2.35 -0.34
N ALA A 85 -2.61 2.78 -1.14
CA ALA A 85 -1.79 1.97 -2.03
C ALA A 85 -0.48 1.47 -1.37
N LYS A 86 -0.44 1.43 -0.03
CA LYS A 86 0.68 0.88 0.72
C LYS A 86 0.95 -0.59 0.39
N TYR A 87 2.01 -1.09 1.00
CA TYR A 87 2.49 -2.46 0.83
C TYR A 87 1.45 -3.51 1.21
N SER A 88 1.52 -4.65 0.53
CA SER A 88 0.74 -5.86 0.87
C SER A 88 1.28 -6.56 2.12
N VAL A 89 2.59 -6.44 2.37
CA VAL A 89 3.31 -6.96 3.54
C VAL A 89 4.44 -5.99 3.88
N LYS A 90 4.90 -6.00 5.13
CA LYS A 90 6.02 -5.16 5.57
C LYS A 90 7.15 -6.03 6.10
N ASP A 91 8.32 -5.89 5.49
CA ASP A 91 9.56 -6.59 5.86
C ASP A 91 9.90 -6.48 7.35
N ALA A 92 9.76 -5.29 7.93
CA ALA A 92 9.99 -5.06 9.35
C ALA A 92 9.06 -5.87 10.29
N ASP A 93 7.96 -6.42 9.79
CA ASP A 93 7.01 -7.20 10.60
C ASP A 93 7.44 -8.66 10.73
N TYR A 94 8.09 -9.22 9.71
CA TYR A 94 8.48 -10.63 9.67
C TYR A 94 9.98 -10.90 9.69
N LEU A 95 10.84 -9.92 9.40
CA LEU A 95 12.29 -10.07 9.58
C LEU A 95 12.65 -9.90 11.06
N SER A 96 12.65 -11.02 11.79
CA SER A 96 12.94 -11.07 13.22
C SER A 96 14.43 -11.29 13.53
N GLY A 97 15.21 -11.68 12.51
CA GLY A 97 16.62 -12.08 12.67
C GLY A 97 16.80 -13.55 13.06
N ASN A 98 15.70 -14.28 13.28
CA ASN A 98 15.70 -15.74 13.35
C ASN A 98 15.36 -16.29 11.96
N LEU A 99 16.38 -16.80 11.27
CA LEU A 99 16.26 -17.29 9.90
C LEU A 99 15.18 -18.36 9.71
N GLU A 100 15.03 -19.28 10.67
CA GLU A 100 14.06 -20.37 10.55
C GLU A 100 12.61 -19.84 10.56
N ASN A 101 12.31 -18.96 11.52
CA ASN A 101 11.01 -18.30 11.61
C ASN A 101 10.75 -17.35 10.43
N ASP A 102 11.77 -16.59 10.02
CA ASP A 102 11.65 -15.65 8.90
C ASP A 102 11.34 -16.41 7.59
N LEU A 103 11.96 -17.57 7.37
CA LEU A 103 11.68 -18.43 6.21
C LEU A 103 10.28 -19.04 6.25
N GLU A 104 9.81 -19.46 7.43
CA GLU A 104 8.44 -19.99 7.61
C GLU A 104 7.41 -18.91 7.27
N VAL A 105 7.58 -17.71 7.82
CA VAL A 105 6.66 -16.59 7.57
C VAL A 105 6.67 -16.16 6.09
N VAL A 106 7.84 -16.11 5.45
CA VAL A 106 7.94 -15.80 4.03
C VAL A 106 7.19 -16.84 3.19
N LYS A 107 7.34 -18.13 3.52
CA LYS A 107 6.64 -19.21 2.83
C LYS A 107 5.12 -19.11 3.02
N ASP A 108 4.64 -18.88 4.24
CA ASP A 108 3.22 -18.72 4.52
C ASP A 108 2.61 -17.51 3.79
N LEU A 109 3.34 -16.40 3.72
CA LEU A 109 2.93 -15.21 2.98
C LEU A 109 2.94 -15.47 1.46
N GLU A 110 3.93 -16.20 0.94
CA GLU A 110 3.98 -16.58 -0.47
C GLU A 110 2.78 -17.45 -0.84
N GLU A 111 2.57 -18.57 -0.15
CA GLU A 111 1.44 -19.48 -0.40
C GLU A 111 0.10 -18.80 -0.13
N GLY A 112 0.04 -18.03 0.96
CA GLY A 112 -1.15 -17.34 1.43
C GLY A 112 -1.56 -16.17 0.55
N LEU A 113 -0.65 -15.52 -0.15
CA LEU A 113 -0.98 -14.38 -1.04
C LEU A 113 -0.95 -14.76 -2.52
N TYR A 114 -0.50 -15.97 -2.86
CA TYR A 114 -0.42 -16.46 -4.22
C TYR A 114 -1.74 -16.28 -4.99
N ARG A 115 -1.68 -15.55 -6.11
CA ARG A 115 -2.83 -15.23 -6.98
C ARG A 115 -4.03 -14.58 -6.27
N LYS A 116 -3.81 -13.95 -5.12
CA LYS A 116 -4.83 -13.12 -4.48
C LYS A 116 -4.72 -11.70 -4.99
N ARG A 117 -5.88 -11.14 -5.35
CA ARG A 117 -5.98 -9.74 -5.74
C ARG A 117 -5.80 -8.81 -4.55
N MET A 118 -4.61 -8.24 -4.44
CA MET A 118 -4.23 -7.36 -3.34
C MET A 118 -4.78 -5.94 -3.53
N VAL A 119 -4.80 -5.44 -4.77
CA VAL A 119 -5.35 -4.13 -5.12
C VAL A 119 -6.59 -4.29 -5.99
N ALA A 120 -7.66 -3.55 -5.69
CA ALA A 120 -8.88 -3.55 -6.49
C ALA A 120 -9.48 -2.15 -6.64
N TYR A 121 -9.94 -1.85 -7.85
CA TYR A 121 -10.66 -0.62 -8.18
C TYR A 121 -12.16 -0.90 -8.35
N GLY A 122 -12.98 0.02 -7.86
CA GLY A 122 -14.44 -0.05 -7.92
C GLY A 122 -15.05 1.34 -8.06
N GLY A 123 -16.31 1.41 -8.50
CA GLY A 123 -17.02 2.67 -8.76
C GLY A 123 -16.26 3.58 -9.74
N LEU A 124 -16.28 4.89 -9.47
CA LEU A 124 -15.61 5.91 -10.28
C LEU A 124 -14.12 5.61 -10.53
N LEU A 125 -13.42 5.06 -9.54
CA LEU A 125 -11.99 4.73 -9.66
C LEU A 125 -11.73 3.60 -10.66
N LYS A 126 -12.69 2.69 -10.86
CA LYS A 126 -12.58 1.65 -11.91
C LYS A 126 -12.72 2.24 -13.31
N GLU A 127 -13.61 3.22 -13.47
CA GLU A 127 -13.80 3.92 -14.74
C GLU A 127 -12.56 4.73 -15.11
N ILE A 128 -12.02 5.49 -14.15
CA ILE A 128 -10.78 6.26 -14.33
C ILE A 128 -9.61 5.33 -14.64
N HIS A 129 -9.43 4.23 -13.89
CA HIS A 129 -8.36 3.27 -14.14
C HIS A 129 -8.43 2.69 -15.58
N LYS A 130 -9.64 2.37 -16.06
CA LYS A 130 -9.84 1.91 -17.44
C LYS A 130 -9.53 2.99 -18.48
N GLN A 131 -9.84 4.25 -18.19
CA GLN A 131 -9.54 5.38 -19.10
C GLN A 131 -8.04 5.66 -19.18
N LEU A 132 -7.33 5.56 -18.07
CA LEU A 132 -5.88 5.71 -18.03
C LEU A 132 -5.16 4.58 -18.78
N ASN A 133 -5.78 3.39 -18.88
CA ASN A 133 -5.29 2.23 -19.63
C ASN A 133 -3.81 1.93 -19.37
N LEU A 134 -3.42 2.06 -18.11
CA LEU A 134 -2.09 1.69 -17.63
C LEU A 134 -1.93 0.17 -17.66
N ASP A 135 -0.69 -0.29 -17.65
CA ASP A 135 -0.38 -1.72 -17.61
C ASP A 135 -1.00 -2.41 -16.40
N ASP A 136 -1.19 -3.74 -16.50
CA ASP A 136 -1.86 -4.51 -15.46
C ASP A 136 -1.05 -4.47 -14.15
N VAL A 137 -1.72 -4.22 -13.02
CA VAL A 137 -1.04 -4.07 -11.72
C VAL A 137 -0.47 -5.41 -11.21
N GLU A 138 -1.01 -6.54 -11.66
CA GLU A 138 -0.58 -7.89 -11.27
C GLU A 138 0.36 -8.54 -12.30
N GLU A 139 0.11 -8.32 -13.60
CA GLU A 139 0.86 -8.96 -14.70
C GLU A 139 1.69 -7.99 -15.56
N GLY A 140 1.74 -6.71 -15.19
CA GLY A 140 2.41 -5.67 -15.96
C GLY A 140 3.93 -5.87 -16.05
N ASP A 141 4.50 -5.42 -17.16
CA ASP A 141 5.92 -5.48 -17.45
C ASP A 141 6.67 -4.39 -16.65
N LEU A 142 7.16 -4.76 -15.47
CA LEU A 142 7.97 -3.88 -14.62
C LEU A 142 9.40 -3.66 -15.15
N ILE A 143 9.78 -4.28 -16.27
CA ILE A 143 11.12 -4.15 -16.87
C ILE A 143 11.14 -3.02 -17.91
N ARG A 144 10.01 -2.76 -18.57
CA ARG A 144 9.87 -1.73 -19.62
C ARG A 144 8.80 -0.71 -19.23
N VAL A 145 9.13 0.10 -18.23
CA VAL A 145 8.21 1.08 -17.63
C VAL A 145 8.25 2.46 -18.29
N ASP A 146 9.20 2.71 -19.19
CA ASP A 146 9.27 3.94 -19.97
C ASP A 146 8.62 3.73 -21.35
N ASP A 147 7.84 4.73 -21.79
CA ASP A 147 7.55 4.91 -23.22
C ASP A 147 8.91 4.96 -23.94
N GLU A 148 9.05 4.30 -25.09
CA GLU A 148 10.27 4.33 -25.92
C GLU A 148 10.58 5.76 -26.41
N SER A 149 10.97 6.67 -25.52
CA SER A 149 11.66 7.90 -25.86
C SER A 149 13.16 7.57 -25.80
N GLU A 150 13.73 7.35 -26.98
CA GLU A 150 15.17 7.26 -27.21
C GLU A 150 15.88 8.54 -26.73
N GLU A 151 16.18 8.64 -25.45
CA GLU A 151 17.19 9.55 -24.92
C GLU A 151 17.72 8.94 -23.61
N ASP A 152 18.53 7.88 -23.75
CA ASP A 152 19.37 7.38 -22.67
C ASP A 152 20.28 8.53 -22.19
N GLU A 153 19.84 9.27 -21.16
CA GLU A 153 20.75 10.09 -20.37
C GLU A 153 21.80 9.15 -19.78
N LYS A 154 23.00 9.19 -20.36
CA LYS A 154 24.17 8.44 -19.87
C LYS A 154 24.40 8.75 -18.40
N ALA A 155 23.85 7.93 -17.52
CA ALA A 155 24.10 7.98 -16.10
C ALA A 155 25.57 7.61 -15.86
N TYR A 156 26.42 8.59 -15.58
CA TYR A 156 27.80 8.33 -15.17
C TYR A 156 27.79 7.82 -13.72
N SER A 157 28.04 6.51 -13.54
CA SER A 157 28.26 5.96 -12.21
C SER A 157 29.68 6.28 -11.74
N VAL A 158 29.80 7.08 -10.68
CA VAL A 158 31.09 7.31 -10.00
C VAL A 158 31.20 6.29 -8.85
N VAL A 159 32.12 5.35 -8.96
CA VAL A 159 32.36 4.32 -7.92
C VAL A 159 33.54 4.77 -7.05
N ALA A 160 33.30 4.95 -5.76
CA ALA A 160 34.32 5.29 -4.78
C ALA A 160 34.68 4.06 -3.93
N HIS A 161 35.98 3.78 -3.79
CA HIS A 161 36.48 2.67 -2.98
C HIS A 161 37.03 3.17 -1.64
N TRP A 162 36.67 2.49 -0.55
CA TRP A 162 37.20 2.79 0.78
C TRP A 162 38.63 2.26 0.93
N ASN A 163 39.58 3.15 1.22
CA ASN A 163 40.94 2.75 1.61
C ASN A 163 41.04 2.71 3.14
N TRP A 164 41.14 1.51 3.70
CA TRP A 164 41.22 1.32 5.15
C TRP A 164 42.52 1.86 5.77
N ALA A 165 43.63 1.85 5.03
CA ALA A 165 44.93 2.31 5.51
C ALA A 165 45.01 3.84 5.57
N MET A 166 44.42 4.51 4.58
CA MET A 166 44.35 5.98 4.51
C MET A 166 43.10 6.55 5.19
N LYS A 167 42.16 5.69 5.60
CA LYS A 167 40.85 6.05 6.18
C LYS A 167 40.08 7.08 5.34
N ASN A 168 40.10 6.92 4.01
CA ASN A 168 39.40 7.80 3.10
C ASN A 168 38.92 7.07 1.83
N TYR A 169 37.95 7.65 1.14
CA TYR A 169 37.47 7.19 -0.16
C TYR A 169 38.32 7.76 -1.29
N TYR A 170 38.54 6.97 -2.34
CA TYR A 170 39.14 7.42 -3.59
C TYR A 170 38.32 6.94 -4.78
N ILE A 171 38.33 7.75 -5.83
CA ILE A 171 37.60 7.56 -7.09
C ILE A 171 38.66 7.28 -8.16
N TYR A 172 38.38 6.35 -9.07
CA TYR A 172 39.24 6.07 -10.24
C TYR A 172 38.83 6.92 -11.44
#